data_AF-A0A953SR23-F1
#
_entry.id   AF-A0A953SR23-F1
#
_cell.length_a   1.000
_cell.length_b   1.000
_cell.length_c   1.000
_cell.angle_alpha   90.00
_cell.angle_beta   90.00
_cell.angle_gamma   90.00
#
_symmetry.space_group_name_H-M   'P 1'
#
loop_
_entity.id
_entity.type
_entity.pdbx_description
1 polymer ?
#
loop_
_entity_poly.entity_id
_entity_poly.type
_entity_poly.pdbx_seq_one_letter_code
_entity_poly.pdbx_strand_id
1 'polypeptide(L)' 'MVTKERVKREIDRMPNELLEKVYKFINGLKTEKPKKKFHTYKLQGQFDDINVREKAYD' A
#
# COMPACT_ATOMS: atom_id res chain seq x y z
N MET A 1 4.63 21.94 11.77
CA MET A 1 4.42 20.76 10.89
C MET A 1 5.68 20.51 10.08
N VAL A 2 6.24 19.31 10.15
CA VAL A 2 7.34 18.91 9.26
C VAL A 2 6.71 18.45 7.94
N THR A 3 6.93 19.20 6.87
CA THR A 3 6.38 18.86 5.55
C THR A 3 7.32 17.92 4.80
N LYS A 4 6.75 17.05 3.95
CA LYS A 4 7.52 16.13 3.09
C LYS A 4 8.61 16.84 2.28
N GLU A 5 8.35 18.08 1.88
CA GLU A 5 9.27 18.93 1.12
C GLU A 5 10.47 19.44 1.91
N ARG A 6 10.34 19.62 3.25
CA ARG A 6 11.48 19.95 4.11
C ARG A 6 12.44 18.77 4.23
N VAL A 7 11.89 17.58 4.42
CA VAL A 7 12.68 16.34 4.55
C VAL A 7 13.46 16.04 3.26
N LYS A 8 12.84 16.23 2.09
CA LYS A 8 13.55 16.08 0.79
C LYS A 8 14.73 17.05 0.67
N ARG A 9 14.52 18.33 1.00
CA ARG A 9 15.58 19.34 0.95
C ARG A 9 16.73 19.06 1.91
N GLU A 10 16.46 18.43 3.06
CA GLU A 10 17.52 17.98 3.97
C GLU A 10 18.29 16.79 3.39
N ILE A 11 17.61 15.86 2.72
CA ILE A 11 18.26 14.72 2.04
C ILE A 11 19.15 15.17 0.88
N ASP A 12 18.69 16.13 0.08
CA ASP A 12 19.45 16.66 -1.06
C ASP A 12 20.73 17.41 -0.65
N ARG A 13 20.80 17.88 0.60
CA ARG A 13 21.97 18.57 1.18
C ARG A 13 22.96 17.62 1.86
N MET A 14 22.65 16.33 1.96
CA MET A 14 23.51 15.37 2.64
C MET A 14 24.67 14.89 1.73
N PRO A 15 25.84 14.60 2.32
CA PRO A 15 26.95 13.99 1.60
C PRO A 15 26.62 12.54 1.18
N ASN A 16 27.21 12.11 0.06
CA ASN A 16 26.94 10.81 -0.57
C ASN A 16 27.17 9.59 0.34
N GLU A 17 28.07 9.69 1.31
CA GLU A 17 28.35 8.63 2.28
C GLU A 17 27.16 8.33 3.21
N LEU A 18 26.32 9.33 3.48
CA LEU A 18 25.16 9.21 4.36
C LEU A 18 23.90 8.80 3.60
N LEU A 19 23.83 9.08 2.29
CA LEU A 19 22.71 8.71 1.42
C LEU A 19 22.46 7.20 1.43
N GLU A 20 23.51 6.38 1.42
CA GLU A 20 23.37 4.92 1.43
C GLU A 20 22.73 4.41 2.74
N LYS A 21 23.11 5.00 3.88
CA LYS A 21 22.55 4.65 5.20
C LYS A 21 21.07 5.05 5.30
N VAL A 22 20.74 6.24 4.80
CA VAL A 22 19.35 6.74 4.74
C VAL A 22 18.50 5.85 3.83
N TYR A 23 19.03 5.44 2.68
CA TYR A 23 18.35 4.54 1.76
C TYR A 23 18.05 3.17 2.40
N LYS A 24 19.04 2.56 3.06
CA LYS A 24 18.87 1.29 3.80
C LYS A 24 17.80 1.43 4.90
N PHE A 25 17.81 2.54 5.63
CA PHE A 25 16.83 2.81 6.67
C PHE A 25 15.40 2.96 6.12
N ILE A 26 15.21 3.74 5.05
CA ILE A 26 13.89 3.92 4.41
C ILE A 26 13.34 2.60 3.86
N ASN A 27 14.20 1.76 3.28
CA ASN A 27 13.78 0.45 2.79
C ASN A 27 13.40 -0.50 3.93
N GLY A 28 14.09 -0.45 5.07
CA GLY A 28 13.70 -1.22 6.27
C GLY A 28 12.36 -0.77 6.86
N LEU A 29 12.00 0.50 6.70
CA LEU A 29 10.70 1.03 7.13
C LEU A 29 9.53 0.65 6.20
N LYS A 30 9.80 0.22 4.97
CA LYS A 30 8.77 -0.38 4.11
C LYS A 30 8.45 -1.79 4.63
N THR A 31 7.73 -1.86 5.74
CA THR A 31 7.03 -3.08 6.11
C THR A 31 6.04 -3.40 5.00
N GLU A 32 6.19 -4.58 4.39
CA GLU A 32 5.17 -5.11 3.50
C GLU A 32 3.85 -5.12 4.27
N LYS A 33 2.89 -4.31 3.82
CA LYS A 33 1.55 -4.37 4.39
C LYS A 33 1.06 -5.79 4.19
N PRO A 34 0.67 -6.52 5.25
CA PRO A 34 0.15 -7.87 5.07
C PRO A 34 -1.01 -7.78 4.09
N LYS A 35 -0.95 -8.56 3.01
CA LYS A 35 -2.04 -8.65 2.04
C LYS A 35 -3.30 -8.94 2.86
N LYS A 36 -4.23 -7.97 2.93
CA LYS A 36 -5.52 -8.17 3.60
C LYS A 36 -6.14 -9.40 2.96
N LYS A 37 -6.30 -10.48 3.71
CA LYS A 37 -7.07 -11.63 3.26
C LYS A 37 -8.50 -11.11 3.10
N PHE A 38 -8.96 -10.97 1.87
CA PHE A 38 -10.36 -10.71 1.61
C PHE A 38 -11.14 -11.85 2.25
N HIS A 39 -12.06 -11.51 3.15
CA HIS A 39 -12.97 -12.51 3.70
C HIS A 39 -13.89 -12.96 2.57
N THR A 40 -13.60 -14.14 2.02
CA THR A 40 -14.45 -14.77 1.03
C THR A 40 -15.42 -15.70 1.75
N TYR A 41 -16.71 -15.48 1.54
CA TYR A 41 -17.71 -16.47 1.90
C TYR A 41 -17.56 -17.65 0.94
N LYS A 42 -17.56 -18.89 1.46
CA LYS A 42 -17.51 -20.11 0.64
C LYS A 42 -18.88 -20.34 -0.02
N LEU A 43 -19.23 -19.52 -1.00
CA LEU A 43 -20.54 -19.54 -1.64
C LEU A 43 -20.68 -20.64 -2.71
N GLN A 44 -19.64 -21.47 -2.96
CA GLN A 44 -19.69 -22.61 -3.90
C GLN A 44 -20.35 -22.30 -5.26
N GLY A 45 -20.18 -21.08 -5.79
CA GLY A 45 -20.80 -20.68 -7.05
C GLY A 45 -22.31 -20.40 -6.99
N GLN A 46 -22.90 -20.22 -5.80
CA GLN A 46 -24.34 -19.97 -5.58
C GLN A 46 -24.90 -18.79 -6.39
N PHE A 47 -24.04 -17.87 -6.83
CA PHE A 47 -24.43 -16.68 -7.59
C PHE A 47 -23.74 -16.59 -8.96
N ASP A 48 -23.06 -17.64 -9.42
CA ASP A 48 -22.35 -17.63 -10.70
C ASP A 48 -23.33 -17.59 -11.89
N ASP A 49 -24.49 -18.23 -11.75
CA ASP A 49 -25.56 -18.25 -12.76
C ASP A 49 -26.56 -17.10 -12.63
N ILE A 50 -26.35 -16.16 -11.69
CA ILE A 50 -27.29 -15.09 -11.39
C ILE A 50 -26.69 -13.73 -11.75
N ASN A 51 -27.40 -12.97 -12.58
CA ASN A 51 -27.07 -11.58 -12.84
C ASN A 51 -27.45 -10.70 -11.64
N VAL A 52 -26.55 -10.61 -10.66
CA VAL A 52 -26.77 -9.88 -9.39
C VAL A 52 -27.08 -8.40 -9.63
N ARG A 53 -26.58 -7.82 -10.73
CA ARG A 53 -26.81 -6.41 -11.06
C ARG A 53 -28.26 -6.16 -11.47
N GLU A 54 -28.83 -7.03 -12.29
CA GLU A 54 -30.22 -6.92 -12.74
C GLU A 54 -31.18 -7.02 -11.56
N LYS A 55 -30.98 -8.04 -10.70
CA LYS A 55 -31.81 -8.26 -9.50
C LYS A 55 -31.72 -7.15 -8.43
N ALA A 56 -30.66 -6.35 -8.44
CA ALA A 56 -30.45 -5.30 -7.43
C ALA A 56 -31.06 -3.95 -7.80
N TYR A 57 -31.38 -3.73 -9.08
CA TYR A 57 -31.92 -2.47 -9.59
C TYR A 57 -33.35 -2.61 -10.14
N ASP A 58 -33.97 -3.78 -10.01
CA ASP A 58 -35.41 -4.00 -10.13
C ASP A 58 -36.19 -3.39 -8.95
#